data_AF-A0A068UEY3-F1
#
_entry.id   AF-A0A068UEY3-F1
#
_cell.length_a   1.000
_cell.length_b   1.000
_cell.length_c   1.000
_cell.angle_alpha   90.00
_cell.angle_beta   90.00
_cell.angle_gamma   90.00
#
_symmetry.space_group_name_H-M   'P 1'
#
loop_
_entity.id
_entity.type
_entity.pdbx_description
1 polymer ?
#
loop_
_entity_poly.entity_id
_entity_poly.type
_entity_poly.pdbx_seq_one_letter_code
_entity_poly.pdbx_strand_id
1 'polypeptide(L)'
;MAVPAALQWMNGERGVLVLYIARILYAAPISLLAESIALGILSLFALSLEISADHDHDHDPFSRFFKTRPGVSSGILLGAVTLPGLMLSRLIQMLRGLSLNEVGVAELENLQLQYWATFASCFSVLVCFHVILQRQDNGVPSVDSCSNWNKRFSLSCIALCAGICCIAFSAKYQFGWQMVFMLLWVVFHGLVASKLIQRILRTFPACVSIGEALLVTSGLVIYFGDMLQNTVAKIFGYWTSLGYLPVQYVVKRSEISTIIQGMTVGLLLFPLFLKLIFQISGHFKFVDSSRERANHEMKKSFIFYASLAFLLIVVIPLWMQFVHDFHMHPLFWVLDFVFSEPLKTLSLCTYWIALIYASVTRFYDISKNSKTERILLRKYYHLMAVVIFVPALILQPEFLDLAFGAALAVFLILEIIRVWRIWPLGQLVHQFMNAFTDHRDSEILVISHFSLLLGCALPIWLSSGFNDRPLAPFAGILSLGIGDTMASMVGHKYGVLRWSKTGKKTIEGTAAGITSVLVACSVLLPLLATTGYIFSQHWFSLLVAVTTSGLLEAYTAQLDNAFIPLVFYSLLCL
;
A
#
# COMPACT_ATOMS: atom_id res chain seq x y z
N MET A 1 -12.86 -3.69 -41.30
CA MET A 1 -12.59 -2.48 -40.50
C MET A 1 -11.32 -2.71 -39.71
N ALA A 2 -10.21 -2.11 -40.14
CA ALA A 2 -8.96 -2.17 -39.38
C ALA A 2 -9.18 -1.39 -38.08
N VAL A 3 -9.10 -2.09 -36.95
CA VAL A 3 -9.06 -1.45 -35.62
C VAL A 3 -7.84 -0.51 -35.63
N PRO A 4 -7.97 0.77 -35.22
CA PRO A 4 -6.84 1.69 -35.17
C PRO A 4 -5.66 1.04 -34.43
N ALA A 5 -4.43 1.21 -34.93
CA ALA A 5 -3.25 0.63 -34.30
C ALA A 5 -3.15 0.98 -32.81
N ALA A 6 -3.69 2.11 -32.34
CA ALA A 6 -3.77 2.46 -30.93
C ALA A 6 -4.70 1.53 -30.09
N LEU A 7 -5.78 1.00 -30.66
CA LEU A 7 -6.71 0.10 -29.95
C LEU A 7 -6.14 -1.33 -29.81
N GLN A 8 -5.20 -1.75 -30.66
CA GLN A 8 -4.57 -3.07 -30.56
C GLN A 8 -3.71 -3.23 -29.29
N TRP A 9 -3.29 -2.12 -28.67
CA TRP A 9 -2.37 -2.10 -27.53
C TRP A 9 -3.10 -1.76 -26.21
N MET A 10 -4.42 -1.59 -26.27
CA MET A 10 -5.26 -1.23 -25.13
C MET A 10 -5.93 -2.49 -24.58
N ASN A 11 -5.30 -3.09 -23.56
CA ASN A 11 -5.93 -4.17 -22.79
C ASN A 11 -6.97 -3.57 -21.81
N GLY A 12 -7.84 -4.43 -21.25
CA GLY A 12 -8.89 -3.97 -20.34
C GLY A 12 -8.37 -3.25 -19.09
N GLU A 13 -7.23 -3.72 -18.54
CA GLU A 13 -6.57 -3.09 -17.39
C GLU A 13 -6.11 -1.65 -17.70
N ARG A 14 -5.43 -1.44 -18.83
CA ARG A 14 -5.01 -0.11 -19.32
C ARG A 14 -6.22 0.80 -19.57
N GLY A 15 -7.30 0.26 -20.14
CA GLY A 15 -8.54 1.02 -20.36
C GLY A 15 -9.15 1.55 -19.07
N VAL A 16 -9.23 0.70 -18.03
CA VAL A 16 -9.73 1.11 -16.71
C VAL A 16 -8.81 2.13 -16.05
N LEU A 17 -7.49 1.99 -16.22
CA LEU A 17 -6.53 2.94 -15.66
C LEU A 17 -6.61 4.31 -16.32
N VAL A 18 -6.87 4.38 -17.62
CA VAL A 18 -7.14 5.65 -18.31
C VAL A 18 -8.38 6.32 -17.74
N LEU A 19 -9.46 5.57 -17.46
CA LEU A 19 -10.67 6.11 -16.82
C LEU A 19 -10.37 6.63 -15.40
N TYR A 20 -9.59 5.88 -14.62
CA TYR A 20 -9.14 6.29 -13.29
C TYR A 20 -8.37 7.62 -13.32
N ILE A 21 -7.36 7.72 -14.18
CA ILE A 21 -6.53 8.93 -14.30
C ILE A 21 -7.37 10.09 -14.84
N ALA A 22 -8.16 9.88 -15.89
CA ALA A 22 -9.01 10.92 -16.47
C ALA A 22 -9.98 11.49 -15.43
N ARG A 23 -10.53 10.66 -14.54
CA ARG A 23 -11.43 11.11 -13.48
C ARG A 23 -10.71 11.99 -12.46
N ILE A 24 -9.48 11.65 -12.07
CA ILE A 24 -8.66 12.48 -11.16
C ILE A 24 -8.33 13.81 -11.83
N LEU A 25 -7.84 13.79 -13.07
CA LEU A 25 -7.46 15.00 -13.81
C LEU A 25 -8.66 15.93 -14.03
N TYR A 26 -9.86 15.38 -14.27
CA TYR A 26 -11.08 16.15 -14.43
C TYR A 26 -11.54 16.82 -13.11
N ALA A 27 -11.31 16.16 -11.97
CA ALA A 27 -11.67 16.67 -10.66
C ALA A 27 -10.64 17.67 -10.10
N ALA A 28 -9.45 17.76 -10.68
CA ALA A 28 -8.37 18.58 -10.17
C ALA A 28 -8.62 20.09 -10.45
N PRO A 29 -8.54 20.96 -9.42
CA PRO A 29 -8.63 22.39 -9.58
C PRO A 29 -7.34 22.98 -10.19
N ILE A 30 -7.43 24.20 -10.74
CA ILE A 30 -6.32 24.90 -11.40
C ILE A 30 -5.11 25.09 -10.47
N SER A 31 -5.32 25.20 -9.16
CA SER A 31 -4.25 25.31 -8.16
C SER A 31 -3.35 24.07 -8.09
N LEU A 32 -3.83 22.91 -8.55
CA LEU A 32 -3.09 21.64 -8.61
C LEU A 32 -2.71 21.27 -10.05
N LEU A 33 -2.61 22.26 -10.94
CA LEU A 33 -2.33 22.03 -12.36
C LEU A 33 -0.96 21.38 -12.58
N ALA A 34 0.07 21.80 -11.85
CA ALA A 34 1.41 21.24 -11.99
C ALA A 34 1.44 19.75 -11.61
N GLU A 35 0.79 19.40 -10.50
CA GLU A 35 0.62 18.03 -10.04
C GLU A 35 -0.17 17.21 -11.05
N SER A 36 -1.27 17.75 -11.57
CA SER A 36 -2.14 17.08 -12.54
C SER A 36 -1.41 16.78 -13.86
N ILE A 37 -0.68 17.76 -14.42
CA ILE A 37 0.11 17.55 -15.64
C ILE A 37 1.22 16.53 -15.37
N ALA A 38 1.89 16.61 -14.21
CA ALA A 38 2.90 15.63 -13.82
C ALA A 38 2.34 14.21 -13.79
N LEU A 39 1.18 13.98 -13.16
CA LEU A 39 0.51 12.67 -13.14
C LEU A 39 0.16 12.19 -14.56
N GLY A 40 -0.36 13.09 -15.41
CA GLY A 40 -0.68 12.79 -16.80
C GLY A 40 0.54 12.31 -17.59
N ILE A 41 1.67 13.04 -17.52
CA ILE A 41 2.90 12.66 -18.24
C ILE A 41 3.52 11.39 -17.65
N LEU A 42 3.50 11.22 -16.31
CA LEU A 42 3.95 9.99 -15.67
C LEU A 42 3.17 8.77 -16.16
N SER A 43 1.84 8.92 -16.30
CA SER A 43 0.99 7.84 -16.80
C SER A 43 1.28 7.48 -18.25
N LEU A 44 1.53 8.46 -19.11
CA LEU A 44 1.93 8.24 -20.49
C LEU A 44 3.29 7.56 -20.59
N PHE A 45 4.25 7.96 -19.75
CA PHE A 45 5.56 7.33 -19.68
C PHE A 45 5.49 5.88 -19.17
N ALA A 46 4.68 5.63 -18.14
CA ALA A 46 4.47 4.29 -17.62
C ALA A 46 3.77 3.39 -18.66
N LEU A 47 2.78 3.92 -19.37
CA LEU A 47 2.08 3.21 -20.44
C LEU A 47 3.04 2.85 -21.58
N SER A 48 3.90 3.78 -22.01
CA SER A 48 4.85 3.55 -23.10
C SER A 48 5.91 2.49 -22.75
N LEU A 49 6.34 2.47 -21.49
CA LEU A 49 7.23 1.44 -20.93
C LEU A 49 6.55 0.08 -20.80
N GLU A 50 5.32 0.03 -20.27
CA GLU A 50 4.55 -1.22 -20.16
C GLU A 50 4.30 -1.84 -21.53
N ILE A 51 3.95 -0.99 -22.50
CA ILE A 51 3.79 -1.38 -23.90
C ILE A 51 5.08 -2.01 -24.46
N SER A 52 6.24 -1.44 -24.15
CA SER A 52 7.54 -1.98 -24.59
C SER A 52 7.87 -3.30 -23.88
N ALA A 53 7.56 -3.37 -22.59
CA ALA A 53 7.83 -4.53 -21.75
C ALA A 53 7.00 -5.76 -22.16
N ASP A 54 5.74 -5.53 -22.53
CA ASP A 54 4.77 -6.58 -22.85
C ASP A 54 4.72 -6.91 -24.36
N HIS A 55 5.59 -6.32 -25.21
CA HIS A 55 5.53 -6.47 -26.66
C HIS A 55 5.94 -7.87 -27.16
N ASP A 56 6.98 -8.47 -26.56
CA ASP A 56 7.46 -9.81 -26.91
C ASP A 56 6.94 -10.86 -25.93
N HIS A 57 5.91 -11.60 -26.33
CA HIS A 57 5.30 -12.67 -25.51
C HIS A 57 6.26 -13.84 -25.21
N ASP A 58 7.32 -14.04 -25.99
CA ASP A 58 8.25 -15.16 -25.84
C ASP A 58 9.53 -14.82 -25.04
N HIS A 59 9.84 -13.53 -24.86
CA HIS A 59 11.03 -13.08 -24.14
C HIS A 59 10.72 -11.89 -23.22
N ASP A 60 10.59 -12.14 -21.90
CA ASP A 60 10.53 -11.07 -20.90
C ASP A 60 11.84 -10.25 -20.99
N PRO A 61 11.81 -8.97 -21.40
CA PRO A 61 13.02 -8.17 -21.55
C PRO A 61 13.76 -8.04 -20.21
N PHE A 62 13.04 -8.04 -19.09
CA PHE A 62 13.66 -7.94 -17.77
C PHE A 62 14.31 -9.23 -17.30
N SER A 63 14.07 -10.38 -17.96
CA SER A 63 14.55 -11.71 -17.55
C SER A 63 16.06 -11.82 -17.30
N ARG A 64 16.87 -11.03 -18.02
CA ARG A 64 18.34 -10.96 -17.82
C ARG A 64 18.74 -10.28 -16.51
N PHE A 65 17.87 -9.44 -15.95
CA PHE A 65 18.14 -8.64 -14.76
C PHE A 65 17.35 -9.12 -13.55
N PHE A 66 16.10 -9.54 -13.77
CA PHE A 66 15.14 -9.93 -12.74
C PHE A 66 14.25 -11.06 -13.26
N LYS A 67 13.83 -11.97 -12.39
CA LYS A 67 12.81 -12.96 -12.70
C LYS A 67 11.48 -12.46 -12.16
N THR A 68 10.54 -12.09 -13.03
CA THR A 68 9.20 -11.65 -12.65
C THR A 68 8.25 -12.84 -12.55
N ARG A 69 7.05 -12.64 -11.96
CA ARG A 69 6.04 -13.70 -11.85
C ARG A 69 5.58 -14.13 -13.25
N PRO A 70 5.68 -15.43 -13.62
CA PRO A 70 5.36 -15.88 -14.96
C PRO A 70 3.85 -15.77 -15.26
N GLY A 71 3.50 -15.38 -16.48
CA GLY A 71 2.11 -15.42 -16.99
C GLY A 71 1.21 -14.27 -16.56
N VAL A 72 1.77 -13.18 -16.00
CA VAL A 72 1.03 -11.97 -15.62
C VAL A 72 1.60 -10.75 -16.35
N SER A 73 0.76 -9.75 -16.65
CA SER A 73 1.23 -8.45 -17.18
C SER A 73 2.29 -7.83 -16.27
N SER A 74 3.19 -7.03 -16.84
CA SER A 74 4.22 -6.35 -16.03
C SER A 74 3.62 -5.40 -14.98
N GLY A 75 2.44 -4.83 -15.26
CA GLY A 75 1.66 -4.00 -14.32
C GLY A 75 2.31 -2.64 -14.02
N ILE A 76 3.24 -2.20 -14.87
CA ILE A 76 4.05 -0.99 -14.66
C ILE A 76 3.15 0.25 -14.55
N LEU A 77 2.14 0.38 -15.41
CA LEU A 77 1.18 1.48 -15.38
C LEU A 77 0.41 1.49 -14.06
N LEU A 78 -0.18 0.35 -13.66
CA LEU A 78 -0.94 0.24 -12.42
C LEU A 78 -0.10 0.64 -11.20
N GLY A 79 1.12 0.09 -11.09
CA GLY A 79 2.05 0.40 -10.02
C GLY A 79 2.49 1.87 -9.99
N ALA A 80 2.72 2.48 -11.16
CA ALA A 80 3.23 3.84 -11.27
C ALA A 80 2.17 4.91 -10.97
N VAL A 81 0.88 4.64 -11.24
CA VAL A 81 -0.18 5.65 -11.13
C VAL A 81 -1.02 5.53 -9.86
N THR A 82 -1.03 4.36 -9.21
CA THR A 82 -1.90 4.12 -8.04
C THR A 82 -1.59 5.09 -6.90
N LEU A 83 -0.32 5.16 -6.45
CA LEU A 83 0.06 5.97 -5.29
C LEU A 83 0.11 7.48 -5.60
N PRO A 84 0.72 7.95 -6.72
CA PRO A 84 0.61 9.36 -7.11
C PRO A 84 -0.84 9.81 -7.34
N GLY A 85 -1.67 8.98 -7.96
CA GLY A 85 -3.09 9.27 -8.17
C GLY A 85 -3.85 9.39 -6.85
N LEU A 86 -3.60 8.48 -5.90
CA LEU A 86 -4.18 8.55 -4.56
C LEU A 86 -3.77 9.83 -3.83
N MET A 87 -2.49 10.20 -3.88
CA MET A 87 -1.98 11.42 -3.25
C MET A 87 -2.63 12.67 -3.87
N LEU A 88 -2.81 12.71 -5.19
CA LEU A 88 -3.49 13.81 -5.87
C LEU A 88 -4.98 13.89 -5.50
N SER A 89 -5.69 12.75 -5.43
CA SER A 89 -7.08 12.72 -4.97
C SER A 89 -7.22 13.21 -3.53
N ARG A 90 -6.26 12.88 -2.65
CA ARG A 90 -6.21 13.41 -1.29
C ARG A 90 -5.89 14.90 -1.26
N LEU A 91 -5.03 15.41 -2.13
CA LEU A 91 -4.79 16.85 -2.26
C LEU A 91 -6.05 17.61 -2.68
N ILE A 92 -6.82 17.06 -3.64
CA ILE A 92 -8.12 17.63 -4.04
C ILE A 92 -9.08 17.68 -2.85
N GLN A 93 -9.13 16.62 -2.05
CA GLN A 93 -9.94 16.56 -0.84
C GLN A 93 -9.50 17.58 0.22
N MET A 94 -8.19 17.68 0.51
CA MET A 94 -7.63 18.64 1.48
C MET A 94 -7.84 20.08 1.05
N LEU A 95 -7.79 20.38 -0.25
CA LEU A 95 -8.04 21.72 -0.75
C LEU A 95 -9.49 22.17 -0.47
N ARG A 96 -10.46 21.25 -0.54
CA ARG A 96 -11.84 21.54 -0.13
C ARG A 96 -11.93 21.83 1.37
N GLY A 97 -11.24 21.05 2.20
CA GLY A 97 -11.14 21.32 3.64
C GLY A 97 -10.48 22.66 3.97
N LEU A 98 -9.48 23.07 3.19
CA LEU A 98 -8.85 24.39 3.32
C LEU A 98 -9.85 25.51 3.00
N SER A 99 -10.68 25.35 1.96
CA SER A 99 -11.70 26.35 1.62
C SER A 99 -12.78 26.50 2.70
N LEU A 100 -12.96 25.48 3.55
CA LEU A 100 -13.88 25.47 4.69
C LEU A 100 -13.22 25.90 6.01
N ASN A 101 -11.93 26.29 5.99
CA ASN A 101 -11.11 26.58 7.18
C ASN A 101 -11.00 25.41 8.19
N GLU A 102 -11.22 24.17 7.74
CA GLU A 102 -11.11 22.97 8.59
C GLU A 102 -9.69 22.37 8.55
N VAL A 103 -8.89 22.73 7.55
CA VAL A 103 -7.53 22.20 7.32
C VAL A 103 -6.52 23.34 7.35
N GLY A 104 -5.38 23.12 8.01
CA GLY A 104 -4.28 24.09 8.05
C GLY A 104 -3.46 24.12 6.76
N VAL A 105 -2.93 25.29 6.38
CA VAL A 105 -2.05 25.44 5.20
C VAL A 105 -0.83 24.50 5.28
N ALA A 106 -0.25 24.34 6.46
CA ALA A 106 0.91 23.47 6.69
C ALA A 106 0.62 21.98 6.39
N GLU A 107 -0.61 21.50 6.65
CA GLU A 107 -1.02 20.12 6.37
C GLU A 107 -1.12 19.88 4.86
N LEU A 108 -1.69 20.84 4.13
CA LEU A 108 -1.75 20.79 2.66
C LEU A 108 -0.33 20.82 2.06
N GLU A 109 0.55 21.68 2.56
CA GLU A 109 1.94 21.75 2.07
C GLU A 109 2.72 20.46 2.30
N ASN A 110 2.52 19.81 3.45
CA ASN A 110 3.14 18.52 3.74
C ASN A 110 2.64 17.44 2.78
N LEU A 111 1.32 17.38 2.54
CA LEU A 111 0.76 16.42 1.59
C LEU A 111 1.24 16.69 0.15
N GLN A 112 1.43 17.96 -0.24
CA GLN A 112 2.01 18.32 -1.53
C GLN A 112 3.47 17.82 -1.64
N LEU A 113 4.27 17.96 -0.58
CA LEU A 113 5.63 17.42 -0.56
C LEU A 113 5.63 15.90 -0.68
N GLN A 114 4.72 15.21 0.01
CA GLN A 114 4.55 13.76 -0.09
C GLN A 114 4.11 13.33 -1.50
N TYR A 115 3.24 14.10 -2.17
CA TYR A 115 2.90 13.88 -3.58
C TYR A 115 4.14 13.93 -4.47
N TRP A 116 4.97 14.99 -4.36
CA TRP A 116 6.18 15.11 -5.17
C TRP A 116 7.22 14.04 -4.86
N ALA A 117 7.36 13.63 -3.60
CA ALA A 117 8.19 12.49 -3.21
C ALA A 117 7.70 11.17 -3.85
N THR A 118 6.39 10.92 -3.81
CA THR A 118 5.75 9.76 -4.45
C THR A 118 5.98 9.76 -5.96
N PHE A 119 5.74 10.91 -6.60
CA PHE A 119 5.98 11.11 -8.03
C PHE A 119 7.43 10.81 -8.39
N ALA A 120 8.39 11.37 -7.65
CA ALA A 120 9.81 11.18 -7.92
C ALA A 120 10.27 9.73 -7.68
N SER A 121 9.72 9.04 -6.69
CA SER A 121 9.95 7.60 -6.48
C SER A 121 9.50 6.78 -7.69
N CYS A 122 8.27 6.98 -8.17
CA CYS A 122 7.77 6.28 -9.36
C CYS A 122 8.54 6.67 -10.62
N PHE A 123 8.75 7.97 -10.85
CA PHE A 123 9.48 8.51 -12.00
C PHE A 123 10.91 7.96 -12.10
N SER A 124 11.66 7.98 -11.00
CA SER A 124 13.05 7.49 -10.98
C SER A 124 13.16 6.00 -11.28
N VAL A 125 12.18 5.22 -10.82
CA VAL A 125 12.10 3.78 -11.15
C VAL A 125 11.80 3.57 -12.63
N LEU A 126 10.85 4.32 -13.20
CA LEU A 126 10.55 4.25 -14.64
C LEU A 126 11.76 4.65 -15.50
N VAL A 127 12.51 5.68 -15.10
CA VAL A 127 13.78 6.04 -15.75
C VAL A 127 14.77 4.88 -15.68
N CYS A 128 14.89 4.22 -14.52
CA CYS A 128 15.76 3.05 -14.37
C CYS A 128 15.36 1.91 -15.32
N PHE A 129 14.06 1.61 -15.44
CA PHE A 129 13.59 0.57 -16.37
C PHE A 129 13.77 0.98 -17.83
N HIS A 130 13.56 2.24 -18.17
CA HIS A 130 13.86 2.76 -19.49
C HIS A 130 15.32 2.53 -19.89
N VAL A 131 16.26 2.83 -18.99
CA VAL A 131 17.71 2.60 -19.22
C VAL A 131 18.02 1.10 -19.35
N ILE A 132 17.35 0.24 -18.58
CA ILE A 132 17.52 -1.22 -18.68
C ILE A 132 17.07 -1.72 -20.05
N LEU A 133 15.89 -1.29 -20.53
CA LEU A 133 15.37 -1.65 -21.86
C LEU A 133 16.30 -1.15 -22.98
N GLN A 134 16.79 0.09 -22.89
CA GLN A 134 17.73 0.63 -23.89
C GLN A 134 19.04 -0.18 -23.99
N ARG A 135 19.59 -0.63 -22.85
CA ARG A 135 20.84 -1.42 -22.83
C ARG A 135 20.68 -2.77 -23.51
N GLN A 136 19.48 -3.32 -23.52
CA GLN A 136 19.19 -4.61 -24.15
C GLN A 136 19.04 -4.49 -25.67
N ASP A 137 18.39 -3.43 -26.14
CA ASP A 137 18.23 -3.14 -27.57
C ASP A 137 19.57 -2.91 -28.29
N ASN A 138 20.58 -2.36 -27.61
CA ASN A 138 21.90 -2.10 -28.21
C ASN A 138 22.63 -3.38 -28.69
N GLY A 139 22.14 -4.58 -28.35
CA GLY A 139 22.66 -5.86 -28.84
C GLY A 139 22.01 -6.37 -30.13
N VAL A 140 20.94 -5.73 -30.63
CA VAL A 140 20.19 -6.14 -31.83
C VAL A 140 19.99 -4.92 -32.73
N PRO A 141 20.39 -4.92 -34.02
CA PRO A 141 20.17 -3.77 -34.89
C PRO A 141 18.66 -3.51 -35.05
N SER A 142 18.20 -2.38 -34.53
CA SER A 142 16.78 -2.00 -34.56
C SER A 142 16.34 -1.60 -35.96
N VAL A 143 15.68 -2.51 -36.68
CA VAL A 143 15.07 -2.24 -37.99
C VAL A 143 13.68 -1.60 -37.85
N ASP A 144 13.08 -1.61 -36.66
CA ASP A 144 11.70 -1.15 -36.43
C ASP A 144 11.57 0.33 -36.07
N SER A 145 10.85 1.08 -36.92
CA SER A 145 10.46 2.48 -36.73
C SER A 145 9.71 2.72 -35.40
N CYS A 146 8.94 1.72 -34.93
CA CYS A 146 8.16 1.79 -33.68
C CYS A 146 9.06 1.86 -32.42
N SER A 147 10.15 1.09 -32.37
CA SER A 147 11.09 1.11 -31.24
C SER A 147 11.79 2.47 -31.11
N ASN A 148 12.22 3.06 -32.23
CA ASN A 148 12.85 4.39 -32.24
C ASN A 148 11.88 5.51 -31.83
N TRP A 149 10.62 5.42 -32.24
CA TRP A 149 9.59 6.37 -31.81
C TRP A 149 9.37 6.30 -30.30
N ASN A 150 9.26 5.08 -29.74
CA ASN A 150 9.02 4.91 -28.31
C ASN A 150 10.19 5.38 -27.43
N LYS A 151 11.43 5.20 -27.90
CA LYS A 151 12.64 5.76 -27.24
C LYS A 151 12.60 7.29 -27.20
N ARG A 152 12.28 7.95 -28.31
CA ARG A 152 12.16 9.42 -28.38
C ARG A 152 11.01 9.94 -27.53
N PHE A 153 9.87 9.25 -27.54
CA PHE A 153 8.72 9.60 -26.72
C PHE A 153 9.05 9.51 -25.22
N SER A 154 9.70 8.43 -24.80
CA SER A 154 10.14 8.23 -23.42
C SER A 154 11.14 9.31 -22.97
N LEU A 155 12.13 9.66 -23.81
CA LEU A 155 13.06 10.76 -23.52
C LEU A 155 12.36 12.11 -23.39
N SER A 156 11.37 12.38 -24.24
CA SER A 156 10.52 13.59 -24.13
C SER A 156 9.76 13.62 -22.80
N CYS A 157 9.15 12.50 -22.41
CA CYS A 157 8.45 12.40 -21.12
C CYS A 157 9.41 12.63 -19.94
N ILE A 158 10.64 12.11 -19.99
CA ILE A 158 11.66 12.34 -18.97
C ILE A 158 12.00 13.83 -18.85
N ALA A 159 12.23 14.50 -19.98
CA ALA A 159 12.53 15.94 -20.00
C ALA A 159 11.34 16.76 -19.48
N LEU A 160 10.11 16.43 -19.87
CA LEU A 160 8.90 17.13 -19.43
C LEU A 160 8.62 16.93 -17.93
N CYS A 161 8.73 15.70 -17.42
CA CYS A 161 8.57 15.42 -15.99
C CYS A 161 9.59 16.18 -15.14
N ALA A 162 10.87 16.20 -15.56
CA ALA A 162 11.91 16.95 -14.86
C ALA A 162 11.64 18.47 -14.92
N GLY A 163 11.26 18.98 -16.10
CA GLY A 163 10.93 20.39 -16.30
C GLY A 163 9.76 20.85 -15.42
N ILE A 164 8.66 20.10 -15.38
CA ILE A 164 7.48 20.43 -14.57
C ILE A 164 7.82 20.39 -13.08
N CYS A 165 8.59 19.39 -12.63
CA CYS A 165 9.03 19.33 -11.25
C CYS A 165 9.83 20.60 -10.87
N CYS A 166 10.81 20.98 -11.70
CA CYS A 166 11.58 22.22 -11.46
C CYS A 166 10.70 23.48 -11.45
N ILE A 167 9.72 23.59 -12.36
CA ILE A 167 8.78 24.72 -12.43
C ILE A 167 7.87 24.75 -11.20
N ALA A 168 7.36 23.60 -10.75
CA ALA A 168 6.49 23.53 -9.57
C ALA A 168 7.21 23.99 -8.31
N PHE A 169 8.46 23.55 -8.10
CA PHE A 169 9.27 23.96 -6.96
C PHE A 169 9.71 25.42 -7.05
N SER A 170 10.04 25.94 -8.24
CA SER A 170 10.41 27.36 -8.40
C SER A 170 9.21 28.31 -8.26
N ALA A 171 8.00 27.87 -8.61
CA ALA A 171 6.78 28.63 -8.40
C ALA A 171 6.39 28.72 -6.92
N LYS A 172 6.67 27.66 -6.14
CA LYS A 172 6.29 27.58 -4.73
C LYS A 172 7.31 28.20 -3.78
N TYR A 173 8.60 27.98 -4.03
CA TYR A 173 9.67 28.47 -3.16
C TYR A 173 10.40 29.62 -3.85
N GLN A 174 10.54 30.77 -3.18
CA GLN A 174 11.44 31.83 -3.65
C GLN A 174 12.86 31.27 -3.84
N PHE A 175 13.54 31.69 -4.92
CA PHE A 175 14.88 31.24 -5.26
C PHE A 175 15.81 31.34 -4.03
N GLY A 176 16.23 30.19 -3.49
CA GLY A 176 17.01 30.11 -2.26
C GLY A 176 17.31 28.68 -1.82
N TRP A 177 17.99 28.55 -0.68
CA TRP A 177 18.42 27.25 -0.13
C TRP A 177 17.27 26.29 0.16
N GLN A 178 16.09 26.81 0.55
CA GLN A 178 14.90 25.98 0.81
C GLN A 178 14.44 25.20 -0.43
N MET A 179 14.42 25.83 -1.61
CA MET A 179 14.10 25.16 -2.87
C MET A 179 15.09 24.02 -3.15
N VAL A 180 16.39 24.28 -2.97
CA VAL A 180 17.45 23.28 -3.19
C VAL A 180 17.30 22.10 -2.25
N PHE A 181 17.05 22.34 -0.97
CA PHE A 181 16.84 21.27 0.02
C PHE A 181 15.61 20.42 -0.31
N MET A 182 14.49 21.05 -0.71
CA MET A 182 13.27 20.31 -1.06
C MET A 182 13.43 19.50 -2.36
N LEU A 183 14.12 20.03 -3.37
CA LEU A 183 14.44 19.27 -4.58
C LEU A 183 15.39 18.10 -4.27
N LEU A 184 16.43 18.33 -3.45
CA LEU A 184 17.34 17.27 -3.02
C LEU A 184 16.61 16.17 -2.24
N TRP A 185 15.66 16.56 -1.40
CA TRP A 185 14.79 15.64 -0.65
C TRP A 185 13.98 14.75 -1.59
N VAL A 186 13.33 15.34 -2.60
CA VAL A 186 12.53 14.60 -3.60
C VAL A 186 13.42 13.69 -4.46
N VAL A 187 14.59 14.15 -4.88
CA VAL A 187 15.57 13.34 -5.63
C VAL A 187 16.08 12.16 -4.78
N PHE A 188 16.31 12.38 -3.49
CA PHE A 188 16.72 11.32 -2.57
C PHE A 188 15.68 10.19 -2.50
N HIS A 189 14.38 10.52 -2.41
CA HIS A 189 13.29 9.53 -2.47
C HIS A 189 13.30 8.74 -3.79
N GLY A 190 13.57 9.42 -4.91
CA GLY A 190 13.77 8.79 -6.21
C GLY A 190 14.90 7.78 -6.24
N LEU A 191 16.08 8.15 -5.73
CA LEU A 191 17.27 7.28 -5.70
C LEU A 191 17.08 6.07 -4.79
N VAL A 192 16.49 6.27 -3.60
CA VAL A 192 16.20 5.19 -2.67
C VAL A 192 15.20 4.21 -3.28
N ALA A 193 14.14 4.71 -3.93
CA ALA A 193 13.16 3.86 -4.62
C ALA A 193 13.81 3.00 -5.72
N SER A 194 14.63 3.61 -6.58
CA SER A 194 15.36 2.90 -7.65
C SER A 194 16.29 1.81 -7.11
N LYS A 195 16.94 2.02 -5.96
CA LYS A 195 17.78 0.99 -5.33
C LYS A 195 16.96 -0.09 -4.63
N LEU A 196 15.87 0.29 -3.98
CA LEU A 196 15.02 -0.63 -3.22
C LEU A 196 14.27 -1.59 -4.15
N ILE A 197 13.71 -1.13 -5.27
CA ILE A 197 13.00 -2.03 -6.20
C ILE A 197 13.93 -3.09 -6.80
N GLN A 198 15.17 -2.72 -7.14
CA GLN A 198 16.17 -3.67 -7.63
C GLN A 198 16.51 -4.72 -6.57
N ARG A 199 16.55 -4.34 -5.29
CA ARG A 199 16.76 -5.28 -4.18
C ARG A 199 15.55 -6.20 -3.99
N ILE A 200 14.33 -5.68 -4.03
CA ILE A 200 13.10 -6.46 -3.88
C ILE A 200 13.00 -7.51 -5.01
N LEU A 201 13.15 -7.09 -6.27
CA LEU A 201 13.04 -7.98 -7.43
C LEU A 201 14.15 -9.06 -7.46
N ARG A 202 15.33 -8.79 -6.88
CA ARG A 202 16.41 -9.79 -6.75
C ARG A 202 16.23 -10.73 -5.56
N THR A 203 15.65 -10.23 -4.47
CA THR A 203 15.46 -11.02 -3.24
C THR A 203 14.27 -11.97 -3.36
N PHE A 204 13.23 -11.57 -4.12
CA PHE A 204 12.01 -12.34 -4.32
C PHE A 204 11.77 -12.67 -5.80
N PRO A 205 12.65 -13.47 -6.43
CA PRO A 205 12.49 -13.82 -7.84
C PRO A 205 11.20 -14.63 -8.07
N ALA A 206 10.51 -14.34 -9.17
CA ALA A 206 9.26 -14.97 -9.62
C ALA A 206 8.03 -14.79 -8.72
N CYS A 207 8.14 -14.04 -7.62
CA CYS A 207 7.05 -13.88 -6.65
C CYS A 207 6.17 -12.66 -6.95
N VAL A 208 6.80 -11.57 -7.38
CA VAL A 208 6.19 -10.24 -7.49
C VAL A 208 6.27 -9.74 -8.93
N SER A 209 5.22 -9.09 -9.41
CA SER A 209 5.27 -8.35 -10.68
C SER A 209 6.02 -7.01 -10.54
N ILE A 210 6.33 -6.36 -11.65
CA ILE A 210 7.00 -5.05 -11.60
C ILE A 210 6.07 -4.01 -10.95
N GLY A 211 4.78 -4.02 -11.30
CA GLY A 211 3.77 -3.15 -10.71
C GLY A 211 3.60 -3.32 -9.20
N GLU A 212 3.50 -4.57 -8.74
CA GLU A 212 3.39 -4.90 -7.31
C GLU A 212 4.63 -4.46 -6.54
N ALA A 213 5.83 -4.71 -7.09
CA ALA A 213 7.08 -4.29 -6.50
C ALA A 213 7.20 -2.76 -6.43
N LEU A 214 6.70 -2.05 -7.46
CA LEU A 214 6.67 -0.59 -7.50
C LEU A 214 5.74 -0.01 -6.44
N LEU A 215 4.55 -0.59 -6.23
CA LEU A 215 3.63 -0.18 -5.16
C LEU A 215 4.28 -0.33 -3.77
N VAL A 216 4.85 -1.51 -3.49
CA VAL A 216 5.52 -1.77 -2.20
C VAL A 216 6.72 -0.85 -2.01
N THR A 217 7.55 -0.68 -3.05
CA THR A 217 8.73 0.19 -3.00
C THR A 217 8.35 1.63 -2.70
N SER A 218 7.44 2.22 -3.47
CA SER A 218 7.01 3.60 -3.30
C SER A 218 6.37 3.82 -1.93
N GLY A 219 5.46 2.93 -1.53
CA GLY A 219 4.84 2.96 -0.20
C GLY A 219 5.84 2.95 0.95
N LEU A 220 6.81 2.02 0.92
CA LEU A 220 7.87 1.97 1.93
C LEU A 220 8.73 3.24 1.92
N VAL A 221 9.17 3.71 0.74
CA VAL A 221 10.02 4.90 0.64
C VAL A 221 9.34 6.13 1.25
N ILE A 222 8.05 6.33 0.98
CA ILE A 222 7.28 7.44 1.56
C ILE A 222 7.08 7.25 3.06
N TYR A 223 6.75 6.04 3.50
CA TYR A 223 6.48 5.76 4.91
C TYR A 223 7.72 5.95 5.80
N PHE A 224 8.89 5.51 5.33
CA PHE A 224 10.19 5.77 5.97
C PHE A 224 10.64 7.23 5.79
N GLY A 225 10.35 7.83 4.62
CA GLY A 225 10.65 9.23 4.33
C GLY A 225 9.93 10.18 5.28
N ASP A 226 8.66 9.92 5.56
CA ASP A 226 7.86 10.67 6.53
C ASP A 226 8.41 10.52 7.96
N MET A 227 8.78 9.31 8.38
CA MET A 227 9.45 9.08 9.67
C MET A 227 10.74 9.91 9.79
N LEU A 228 11.56 9.91 8.72
CA LEU A 228 12.80 10.67 8.65
C LEU A 228 12.53 12.18 8.71
N GLN A 229 11.55 12.67 7.94
CA GLN A 229 11.16 14.08 7.93
C GLN A 229 10.77 14.57 9.33
N ASN A 230 9.97 13.79 10.05
CA ASN A 230 9.51 14.13 11.39
C ASN A 230 10.68 14.14 12.40
N THR A 231 11.57 13.16 12.30
CA THR A 231 12.76 13.08 13.15
C THR A 231 13.68 14.29 12.89
N VAL A 232 13.91 14.62 11.61
CA VAL A 232 14.74 15.75 11.19
C VAL A 232 14.11 17.08 11.63
N ALA A 233 12.80 17.25 11.49
CA ALA A 233 12.08 18.45 11.91
C ALA A 233 12.22 18.70 13.42
N LYS A 234 12.11 17.66 14.26
CA LYS A 234 12.34 17.77 15.72
C LYS A 234 13.79 18.08 16.08
N ILE A 235 14.76 17.44 15.41
CA ILE A 235 16.20 17.73 15.62
C ILE A 235 16.51 19.20 15.29
N PHE A 236 16.06 19.68 14.13
CA PHE A 236 16.28 21.06 13.74
C PHE A 236 15.52 22.04 14.64
N GLY A 237 14.28 21.75 15.02
CA GLY A 237 13.50 22.58 15.95
C GLY A 237 14.17 22.77 17.31
N TYR A 238 14.89 21.77 17.81
CA TYR A 238 15.72 21.91 19.02
C TYR A 238 16.92 22.84 18.78
N TRP A 239 17.55 22.73 17.61
CA TRP A 239 18.72 23.52 17.22
C TRP A 239 18.38 25.00 16.93
N THR A 240 17.23 25.29 16.33
CA THR A 240 16.77 26.65 15.99
C THR A 240 16.05 27.40 17.12
N SER A 241 16.15 26.93 18.37
CA SER A 241 15.84 27.77 19.54
C SER A 241 16.80 28.97 19.68
N LEU A 242 17.89 29.02 18.91
CA LEU A 242 18.55 30.26 18.48
C LEU A 242 17.92 30.73 17.16
N GLY A 243 17.15 31.81 17.20
CA GLY A 243 16.23 32.25 16.14
C GLY A 243 16.80 32.38 14.71
N TYR A 244 15.85 32.53 13.77
CA TYR A 244 15.98 32.89 12.34
C TYR A 244 15.66 31.83 11.26
N LEU A 245 14.89 30.76 11.54
CA LEU A 245 14.20 30.02 10.46
C LEU A 245 12.77 29.63 10.86
N PRO A 246 11.74 29.99 10.05
CA PRO A 246 10.35 29.64 10.34
C PRO A 246 10.11 28.19 9.91
N VAL A 247 10.48 27.21 10.73
CA VAL A 247 10.07 25.82 10.51
C VAL A 247 8.71 25.62 11.17
N GLN A 248 7.67 26.11 10.48
CA GLN A 248 6.26 25.98 10.83
C GLN A 248 5.71 24.58 10.48
N TYR A 249 6.53 23.53 10.61
CA TYR A 249 6.23 22.14 10.18
C TYR A 249 5.94 21.21 11.36
N VAL A 250 5.32 21.70 12.44
CA VAL A 250 4.76 20.80 13.46
C VAL A 250 3.30 20.53 13.08
N VAL A 251 3.10 19.58 12.17
CA VAL A 251 1.76 19.03 11.91
C VAL A 251 1.29 18.34 13.18
N LYS A 252 0.07 18.65 13.65
CA LYS A 252 -0.56 17.94 14.77
C LYS A 252 -0.90 16.52 14.34
N ARG A 253 0.07 15.63 14.47
CA ARG A 253 -0.12 14.22 14.18
C ARG A 253 -0.86 13.54 15.33
N SER A 254 -1.71 12.58 15.02
CA SER A 254 -2.33 11.75 16.04
C SER A 254 -1.28 10.88 16.74
N GLU A 255 -1.43 10.74 18.06
CA GLU A 255 -0.61 9.85 18.90
C GLU A 255 -0.62 8.42 18.35
N ILE A 256 -1.79 7.96 17.91
CA ILE A 256 -2.02 6.65 17.29
C ILE A 256 -1.18 6.48 16.02
N SER A 257 -1.14 7.47 15.12
CA SER A 257 -0.34 7.38 13.88
C SER A 257 1.15 7.23 14.18
N THR A 258 1.66 7.96 15.19
CA THR A 258 3.05 7.84 15.65
C THR A 258 3.33 6.45 16.21
N ILE A 259 2.39 5.88 16.98
CA ILE A 259 2.55 4.53 17.53
C ILE A 259 2.59 3.48 16.41
N ILE A 260 1.66 3.55 15.47
CA ILE A 260 1.60 2.62 14.32
C ILE A 260 2.89 2.73 13.50
N GLN A 261 3.36 3.94 13.19
CA GLN A 261 4.61 4.15 12.44
C GLN A 261 5.84 3.63 13.17
N GLY A 262 5.98 3.92 14.47
CA GLY A 262 7.12 3.45 15.25
C GLY A 262 7.17 1.93 15.33
N MET A 263 6.04 1.27 15.58
CA MET A 263 5.96 -0.19 15.65
C MET A 263 6.26 -0.85 14.32
N THR A 264 5.64 -0.38 13.24
CA THR A 264 5.81 -0.97 11.91
C THR A 264 7.22 -0.77 11.36
N VAL A 265 7.77 0.45 11.43
CA VAL A 265 9.14 0.73 10.99
C VAL A 265 10.15 -0.04 11.84
N GLY A 266 9.98 -0.04 13.17
CA GLY A 266 10.85 -0.78 14.08
C GLY A 266 10.90 -2.27 13.74
N LEU A 267 9.74 -2.90 13.54
CA LEU A 267 9.65 -4.31 13.17
C LEU A 267 10.16 -4.62 11.76
N LEU A 268 9.97 -3.72 10.78
CA LEU A 268 10.53 -3.89 9.43
C LEU A 268 12.06 -3.79 9.42
N LEU A 269 12.65 -2.96 10.29
CA LEU A 269 14.11 -2.85 10.42
C LEU A 269 14.72 -3.96 11.29
N PHE A 270 13.94 -4.59 12.17
CA PHE A 270 14.42 -5.58 13.12
C PHE A 270 15.21 -6.76 12.49
N PRO A 271 14.80 -7.37 11.36
CA PRO A 271 15.58 -8.43 10.73
C PRO A 271 16.99 -8.01 10.31
N LEU A 272 17.19 -6.73 9.95
CA LEU A 272 18.51 -6.20 9.62
C LEU A 272 19.39 -6.13 10.86
N PHE A 273 18.85 -5.65 11.98
CA PHE A 273 19.53 -5.63 13.28
C PHE A 273 19.85 -7.04 13.78
N LEU A 274 18.88 -7.95 13.68
CA LEU A 274 19.07 -9.35 14.05
C LEU A 274 20.19 -10.00 13.25
N LYS A 275 20.23 -9.75 11.94
CA LYS A 275 21.31 -10.24 11.06
C LYS A 275 22.69 -9.74 11.53
N LEU A 276 22.81 -8.48 11.92
CA LEU A 276 24.05 -7.92 12.47
C LEU A 276 24.42 -8.57 13.81
N ILE A 277 23.47 -8.74 14.73
CA ILE A 277 23.68 -9.40 16.03
C ILE A 277 24.17 -10.84 15.83
N PHE A 278 23.56 -11.59 14.92
CA PHE A 278 23.97 -12.95 14.62
C PHE A 278 25.33 -13.04 13.91
N GLN A 279 25.67 -12.08 13.04
CA GLN A 279 27.00 -12.01 12.44
C GLN A 279 28.09 -11.78 13.51
N ILE A 280 27.85 -10.85 14.45
CA ILE A 280 28.76 -10.59 15.56
C ILE A 280 28.85 -11.84 16.45
N SER A 281 27.72 -12.41 16.87
CA SER A 281 27.70 -13.60 17.73
C SER A 281 28.29 -14.85 17.06
N GLY A 282 28.22 -14.95 15.73
CA GLY A 282 28.79 -16.05 14.95
C GLY A 282 30.31 -15.99 14.84
N HIS A 283 30.90 -14.79 14.88
CA HIS A 283 32.34 -14.60 14.90
C HIS A 283 33.02 -15.13 16.18
N PHE A 284 32.23 -15.32 17.26
CA PHE A 284 32.71 -15.76 18.56
C PHE A 284 32.63 -17.28 18.83
N LYS A 285 32.46 -18.16 17.81
CA LYS A 285 32.37 -19.61 18.03
C LYS A 285 33.24 -20.47 17.10
N PHE A 286 34.00 -21.38 17.70
CA PHE A 286 34.81 -22.44 17.08
C PHE A 286 34.43 -23.80 17.74
N VAL A 287 34.34 -24.87 16.92
CA VAL A 287 34.07 -26.31 17.23
C VAL A 287 32.61 -26.70 17.51
N ASP A 288 32.16 -27.83 16.91
CA ASP A 288 30.76 -28.29 16.87
C ASP A 288 30.62 -29.78 17.24
N SER A 289 29.72 -30.10 18.18
CA SER A 289 29.19 -31.44 18.48
C SER A 289 27.65 -31.45 18.52
N SER A 290 27.00 -32.61 18.29
CA SER A 290 25.54 -32.70 18.09
C SER A 290 24.67 -32.20 19.26
N ARG A 291 25.17 -32.30 20.50
CA ARG A 291 24.48 -31.81 21.71
C ARG A 291 24.57 -30.28 21.85
N GLU A 292 25.58 -29.67 21.24
CA GLU A 292 25.71 -28.21 21.18
C GLU A 292 24.71 -27.59 20.21
N ARG A 293 24.23 -28.33 19.20
CA ARG A 293 23.26 -27.82 18.21
C ARG A 293 21.93 -27.44 18.84
N ALA A 294 21.38 -28.26 19.74
CA ALA A 294 20.13 -27.95 20.46
C ALA A 294 20.31 -26.74 21.39
N ASN A 295 21.41 -26.69 22.15
CA ASN A 295 21.76 -25.55 23.00
C ASN A 295 22.02 -24.27 22.17
N HIS A 296 22.54 -24.42 20.95
CA HIS A 296 22.79 -23.33 20.03
C HIS A 296 21.49 -22.73 19.48
N GLU A 297 20.52 -23.56 19.10
CA GLU A 297 19.19 -23.11 18.67
C GLU A 297 18.43 -22.42 19.82
N MET A 298 18.52 -22.95 21.04
CA MET A 298 17.95 -22.29 22.22
C MET A 298 18.63 -20.94 22.51
N LYS A 299 19.96 -20.85 22.42
CA LYS A 299 20.69 -19.59 22.60
C LYS A 299 20.32 -18.55 21.53
N LYS A 300 20.23 -18.94 20.26
CA LYS A 300 19.78 -18.06 19.16
C LYS A 300 18.36 -17.55 19.40
N SER A 301 17.47 -18.42 19.83
CA SER A 301 16.08 -18.07 20.13
C SER A 301 15.99 -17.12 21.33
N PHE A 302 16.78 -17.35 22.39
CA PHE A 302 16.88 -16.43 23.52
C PHE A 302 17.37 -15.04 23.10
N ILE A 303 18.44 -14.97 22.31
CA ILE A 303 18.96 -13.69 21.76
C ILE A 303 17.88 -13.00 20.92
N PHE A 304 17.15 -13.75 20.10
CA PHE A 304 16.05 -13.23 19.30
C PHE A 304 14.96 -12.61 20.18
N TYR A 305 14.40 -13.34 21.15
CA TYR A 305 13.33 -12.82 21.99
C TYR A 305 13.79 -11.67 22.90
N ALA A 306 15.00 -11.73 23.43
CA ALA A 306 15.57 -10.64 24.23
C ALA A 306 15.77 -9.36 23.40
N SER A 307 16.31 -9.48 22.18
CA SER A 307 16.49 -8.34 21.28
C SER A 307 15.16 -7.78 20.76
N LEU A 308 14.17 -8.64 20.49
CA LEU A 308 12.82 -8.22 20.14
C LEU A 308 12.15 -7.46 21.31
N ALA A 309 12.24 -7.99 22.53
CA ALA A 309 11.69 -7.33 23.72
C ALA A 309 12.37 -5.97 23.96
N PHE A 310 13.70 -5.90 23.84
CA PHE A 310 14.45 -4.65 23.95
C PHE A 310 14.02 -3.63 22.88
N LEU A 311 13.82 -4.07 21.63
CA LEU A 311 13.33 -3.21 20.56
C LEU A 311 11.93 -2.65 20.89
N LEU A 312 10.99 -3.51 21.31
CA LEU A 312 9.60 -3.16 21.57
C LEU A 312 9.41 -2.29 22.82
N ILE A 313 10.20 -2.51 23.87
CA ILE A 313 10.05 -1.82 25.16
C ILE A 313 10.92 -0.57 25.24
N VAL A 314 12.07 -0.55 24.56
CA VAL A 314 13.05 0.54 24.70
C VAL A 314 13.20 1.32 23.41
N VAL A 315 13.71 0.69 22.34
CA VAL A 315 14.13 1.43 21.13
C VAL A 315 12.95 2.14 20.45
N ILE A 316 11.85 1.42 20.23
CA ILE A 316 10.67 1.96 19.55
C ILE A 316 10.01 3.06 20.41
N PRO A 317 9.72 2.84 21.71
CA PRO A 317 9.14 3.90 22.55
C PRO A 317 10.02 5.14 22.71
N LEU A 318 11.35 5.00 22.76
CA LEU A 318 12.27 6.14 22.80
C LEU A 318 12.14 7.01 21.54
N TRP A 319 12.03 6.40 20.36
CA TRP A 319 11.79 7.15 19.13
C TRP A 319 10.41 7.82 19.14
N MET A 320 9.36 7.13 19.61
CA MET A 320 8.02 7.70 19.71
C MET A 320 7.99 8.95 20.62
N GLN A 321 8.64 8.88 21.79
CA GLN A 321 8.76 10.00 22.73
C GLN A 321 9.62 11.15 22.19
N PHE A 322 10.59 10.85 21.33
CA PHE A 322 11.41 11.87 20.69
C PHE A 322 10.60 12.67 19.64
N VAL A 323 9.80 11.97 18.84
CA VAL A 323 9.04 12.59 17.75
C VAL A 323 7.74 13.23 18.23
N HIS A 324 7.10 12.67 19.24
CA HIS A 324 5.86 13.17 19.79
C HIS A 324 5.96 13.27 21.32
N ASP A 325 5.46 14.37 21.87
CA ASP A 325 5.63 14.70 23.28
C ASP A 325 4.60 13.92 24.13
N PHE A 326 4.82 12.62 24.31
CA PHE A 326 3.97 11.78 25.15
C PHE A 326 4.18 12.10 26.64
N HIS A 327 3.09 12.30 27.39
CA HIS A 327 3.15 12.52 28.84
C HIS A 327 3.58 11.28 29.64
N MET A 328 3.42 10.10 29.05
CA MET A 328 3.74 8.81 29.64
C MET A 328 4.52 7.92 28.66
N HIS A 329 5.01 6.78 29.13
CA HIS A 329 5.58 5.79 28.22
C HIS A 329 4.52 5.33 27.20
N PRO A 330 4.81 5.25 25.89
CA PRO A 330 3.84 4.89 24.84
C PRO A 330 3.05 3.61 25.11
N LEU A 331 3.66 2.59 25.75
CA LEU A 331 2.94 1.37 26.13
C LEU A 331 1.89 1.63 27.23
N PHE A 332 2.19 2.50 28.20
CA PHE A 332 1.21 2.90 29.21
C PHE A 332 0.13 3.82 28.62
N TRP A 333 0.49 4.67 27.67
CA TRP A 333 -0.48 5.45 26.90
C TRP A 333 -1.48 4.54 26.16
N VAL A 334 -1.00 3.45 25.53
CA VAL A 334 -1.89 2.47 24.88
C VAL A 334 -2.84 1.83 25.88
N LEU A 335 -2.35 1.45 27.07
CA LEU A 335 -3.20 0.88 28.11
C LEU A 335 -4.24 1.90 28.59
N ASP A 336 -3.82 3.13 28.87
CA ASP A 336 -4.70 4.22 29.27
C ASP A 336 -5.80 4.44 28.21
N PHE A 337 -5.41 4.59 26.94
CA PHE A 337 -6.33 4.75 25.81
C PHE A 337 -7.36 3.62 25.70
N VAL A 338 -6.93 2.35 25.85
CA VAL A 338 -7.84 1.19 25.80
C VAL A 338 -8.85 1.22 26.96
N PHE A 339 -8.43 1.69 28.13
CA PHE A 339 -9.26 1.76 29.33
C PHE A 339 -9.97 3.10 29.54
N SER A 340 -9.76 4.10 28.67
CA SER A 340 -10.43 5.41 28.73
C SER A 340 -11.95 5.30 28.60
N GLU A 341 -12.44 4.46 27.68
CA GLU A 341 -13.87 4.16 27.49
C GLU A 341 -14.16 2.67 27.67
N PRO A 342 -14.09 2.14 28.91
CA PRO A 342 -14.00 0.70 29.14
C PRO A 342 -15.26 -0.03 28.66
N LEU A 343 -16.45 0.57 28.78
CA LEU A 343 -17.69 -0.09 28.37
C LEU A 343 -17.74 -0.33 26.85
N LYS A 344 -17.40 0.69 26.04
CA LYS A 344 -17.45 0.57 24.58
C LYS A 344 -16.32 -0.33 24.08
N THR A 345 -15.10 -0.11 24.56
CA THR A 345 -13.92 -0.86 24.12
C THR A 345 -14.00 -2.34 24.54
N LEU A 346 -14.34 -2.63 25.80
CA LEU A 346 -14.45 -4.02 26.27
C LEU A 346 -15.65 -4.75 25.67
N SER A 347 -16.76 -4.06 25.41
CA SER A 347 -17.89 -4.63 24.66
C SER A 347 -17.46 -5.04 23.26
N LEU A 348 -16.71 -4.18 22.56
CA LEU A 348 -16.20 -4.48 21.22
C LEU A 348 -15.17 -5.62 21.25
N CYS A 349 -14.27 -5.66 22.23
CA CYS A 349 -13.36 -6.79 22.42
C CYS A 349 -14.11 -8.10 22.70
N THR A 350 -15.14 -8.08 23.53
CA THR A 350 -15.96 -9.26 23.84
C THR A 350 -16.70 -9.74 22.59
N TYR A 351 -17.25 -8.81 21.80
CA TYR A 351 -17.87 -9.08 20.50
C TYR A 351 -16.87 -9.74 19.53
N TRP A 352 -15.66 -9.19 19.39
CA TRP A 352 -14.62 -9.77 18.54
C TRP A 352 -14.19 -11.16 19.01
N ILE A 353 -13.98 -11.38 20.31
CA ILE A 353 -13.60 -12.69 20.86
C ILE A 353 -14.70 -13.71 20.58
N ALA A 354 -15.97 -13.35 20.81
CA ALA A 354 -17.11 -14.23 20.53
C ALA A 354 -17.20 -14.60 19.05
N LEU A 355 -17.01 -13.62 18.14
CA LEU A 355 -17.01 -13.86 16.70
C LEU A 355 -15.82 -14.70 16.24
N ILE A 356 -14.62 -14.42 16.73
CA ILE A 356 -13.43 -15.20 16.38
C ILE A 356 -13.61 -16.63 16.87
N TYR A 357 -14.10 -16.85 18.09
CA TYR A 357 -14.39 -18.19 18.61
C TYR A 357 -15.43 -18.93 17.76
N ALA A 358 -16.57 -18.29 17.46
CA ALA A 358 -17.61 -18.86 16.62
C ALA A 358 -17.11 -19.13 15.17
N SER A 359 -16.23 -18.28 14.65
CA SER A 359 -15.70 -18.43 13.31
C SER A 359 -14.67 -19.55 13.20
N VAL A 360 -13.77 -19.67 14.16
CA VAL A 360 -12.75 -20.72 14.20
C VAL A 360 -13.40 -22.10 14.39
N THR A 361 -14.39 -22.21 15.26
CA THR A 361 -15.15 -23.47 15.46
C THR A 361 -15.88 -23.87 14.19
N ARG A 362 -16.65 -22.97 13.60
CA ARG A 362 -17.34 -23.21 12.33
C ARG A 362 -16.36 -23.52 11.19
N PHE A 363 -15.23 -22.82 11.14
CA PHE A 363 -14.18 -23.07 10.15
C PHE A 363 -13.60 -24.47 10.29
N TYR A 364 -13.32 -24.91 11.52
CA TYR A 364 -12.83 -26.25 11.80
C TYR A 364 -13.80 -27.33 11.30
N ASP A 365 -15.10 -27.14 11.55
CA ASP A 365 -16.15 -28.05 11.07
C ASP A 365 -16.24 -28.08 9.54
N ILE A 366 -16.17 -26.91 8.89
CA ILE A 366 -16.20 -26.78 7.44
C ILE A 366 -14.94 -27.41 6.82
N SER A 367 -13.77 -27.13 7.38
CA SER A 367 -12.47 -27.64 6.87
C SER A 367 -12.35 -29.16 6.98
N LYS A 368 -13.06 -29.79 7.93
CA LYS A 368 -13.11 -31.25 8.06
C LYS A 368 -13.91 -31.89 6.91
N ASN A 369 -14.78 -31.13 6.26
CA ASN A 369 -15.54 -31.59 5.11
C ASN A 369 -14.70 -31.42 3.83
N SER A 370 -14.16 -32.54 3.32
CA SER A 370 -13.19 -32.55 2.20
C SER A 370 -13.70 -32.00 0.86
N LYS A 371 -14.99 -31.63 0.77
CA LYS A 371 -15.63 -31.12 -0.45
C LYS A 371 -15.58 -29.60 -0.60
N THR A 372 -15.13 -28.84 0.39
CA THR A 372 -15.14 -27.37 0.29
C THR A 372 -13.92 -26.83 -0.47
N GLU A 373 -14.17 -26.09 -1.54
CA GLU A 373 -13.13 -25.45 -2.33
C GLU A 373 -12.38 -24.37 -1.54
N ARG A 374 -11.05 -24.31 -1.69
CA ARG A 374 -10.19 -23.28 -1.08
C ARG A 374 -10.64 -21.85 -1.39
N ILE A 375 -11.32 -21.64 -2.52
CA ILE A 375 -11.88 -20.35 -2.92
C ILE A 375 -12.96 -19.90 -1.92
N LEU A 376 -13.90 -20.79 -1.56
CA LEU A 376 -14.96 -20.48 -0.60
C LEU A 376 -14.40 -20.19 0.79
N LEU A 377 -13.35 -20.91 1.20
CA LEU A 377 -12.64 -20.67 2.46
C LEU A 377 -11.98 -19.28 2.50
N ARG A 378 -11.39 -18.81 1.39
CA ARG A 378 -10.85 -17.44 1.33
C ARG A 378 -11.95 -16.39 1.49
N LYS A 379 -13.08 -16.58 0.81
CA LYS A 379 -14.20 -15.62 0.87
C LYS A 379 -14.87 -15.58 2.23
N TYR A 380 -14.83 -16.68 2.99
CA TYR A 380 -15.24 -16.68 4.39
C TYR A 380 -14.46 -15.65 5.23
N TYR A 381 -13.13 -15.59 5.08
CA TYR A 381 -12.32 -14.60 5.79
C TYR A 381 -12.59 -13.15 5.34
N HIS A 382 -12.91 -12.93 4.06
CA HIS A 382 -13.27 -11.60 3.56
C HIS A 382 -14.61 -11.14 4.15
N LEU A 383 -15.59 -12.04 4.25
CA LEU A 383 -16.85 -11.74 4.92
C LEU A 383 -16.67 -11.54 6.43
N MET A 384 -15.79 -12.32 7.07
CA MET A 384 -15.45 -12.13 8.48
C MET A 384 -14.86 -10.74 8.74
N ALA A 385 -13.99 -10.25 7.85
CA ALA A 385 -13.45 -8.90 7.91
C ALA A 385 -14.57 -7.84 7.90
N VAL A 386 -15.62 -8.01 7.09
CA VAL A 386 -16.78 -7.09 7.10
C VAL A 386 -17.46 -7.08 8.47
N VAL A 387 -17.74 -8.26 9.03
CA VAL A 387 -18.48 -8.38 10.30
C VAL A 387 -17.67 -7.86 11.50
N ILE A 388 -16.34 -8.01 11.47
CA ILE A 388 -15.45 -7.53 12.53
C ILE A 388 -15.21 -6.02 12.41
N PHE A 389 -14.93 -5.52 11.20
CA PHE A 389 -14.43 -4.15 11.00
C PHE A 389 -15.52 -3.10 10.78
N VAL A 390 -16.64 -3.41 10.11
CA VAL A 390 -17.69 -2.40 9.87
C VAL A 390 -18.28 -1.85 11.17
N PRO A 391 -18.70 -2.68 12.16
CA PRO A 391 -19.24 -2.15 13.41
C PRO A 391 -18.19 -1.39 14.21
N ALA A 392 -16.94 -1.87 14.22
CA ALA A 392 -15.85 -1.20 14.92
C ALA A 392 -15.56 0.18 14.33
N LEU A 393 -15.59 0.32 13.00
CA LEU A 393 -15.33 1.59 12.32
C LEU A 393 -16.45 2.62 12.57
N ILE A 394 -17.69 2.15 12.73
CA ILE A 394 -18.84 3.02 13.05
C ILE A 394 -18.83 3.44 14.52
N LEU A 395 -18.49 2.53 15.44
CA LEU A 395 -18.60 2.75 16.88
C LEU A 395 -17.35 3.42 17.49
N GLN A 396 -16.15 2.98 17.12
CA GLN A 396 -14.87 3.44 17.65
C GLN A 396 -13.75 3.38 16.59
N PRO A 397 -13.70 4.35 15.65
CA PRO A 397 -12.71 4.36 14.56
C PRO A 397 -11.25 4.44 15.06
N GLU A 398 -10.97 5.27 16.07
CA GLU A 398 -9.61 5.43 16.62
C GLU A 398 -9.09 4.15 17.29
N PHE A 399 -9.96 3.43 17.99
CA PHE A 399 -9.60 2.13 18.58
C PHE A 399 -9.34 1.09 17.50
N LEU A 400 -10.12 1.10 16.42
CA LEU A 400 -9.89 0.23 15.27
C LEU A 400 -8.55 0.53 14.57
N ASP A 401 -8.16 1.81 14.45
CA ASP A 401 -6.85 2.21 13.89
C ASP A 401 -5.70 1.58 14.68
N LEU A 402 -5.75 1.71 16.01
CA LEU A 402 -4.76 1.13 16.91
C LEU A 402 -4.76 -0.41 16.82
N ALA A 403 -5.94 -1.04 16.76
CA ALA A 403 -6.08 -2.49 16.63
C ALA A 403 -5.50 -3.00 15.30
N PHE A 404 -5.69 -2.29 14.18
CA PHE A 404 -5.05 -2.62 12.91
C PHE A 404 -3.53 -2.52 13.00
N GLY A 405 -3.00 -1.49 13.67
CA GLY A 405 -1.56 -1.36 13.90
C GLY A 405 -1.00 -2.51 14.73
N ALA A 406 -1.69 -2.90 15.80
CA ALA A 406 -1.34 -4.04 16.63
C ALA A 406 -1.39 -5.37 15.85
N ALA A 407 -2.44 -5.59 15.05
CA ALA A 407 -2.57 -6.77 14.21
C ALA A 407 -1.43 -6.86 13.18
N LEU A 408 -1.06 -5.73 12.55
CA LEU A 408 0.06 -5.67 11.61
C LEU A 408 1.39 -5.98 12.32
N ALA A 409 1.60 -5.46 13.53
CA ALA A 409 2.78 -5.78 14.34
C ALA A 409 2.86 -7.28 14.67
N VAL A 410 1.75 -7.91 15.06
CA VAL A 410 1.68 -9.35 15.30
C VAL A 410 2.01 -10.14 14.03
N PHE A 411 1.44 -9.76 12.88
CA PHE A 411 1.72 -10.44 11.60
C PHE A 411 3.20 -10.31 11.22
N LEU A 412 3.82 -9.15 11.40
CA LEU A 412 5.24 -8.96 11.17
C LEU A 412 6.09 -9.83 12.10
N ILE A 413 5.78 -9.88 13.41
CA ILE A 413 6.52 -10.71 14.37
C ILE A 413 6.41 -12.20 14.00
N LEU A 414 5.20 -12.68 13.69
CA LEU A 414 4.98 -14.07 13.28
C LEU A 414 5.72 -14.40 11.99
N GLU A 415 5.73 -13.48 11.02
CA GLU A 415 6.47 -13.66 9.78
C GLU A 415 7.99 -13.70 10.01
N ILE A 416 8.51 -12.85 10.89
CA ILE A 416 9.93 -12.88 11.27
C ILE A 416 10.26 -14.22 11.95
N ILE A 417 9.43 -14.69 12.89
CA ILE A 417 9.61 -15.99 13.55
C ILE A 417 9.58 -17.14 12.53
N ARG A 418 8.67 -17.07 11.54
CA ARG A 418 8.52 -18.06 10.47
C ARG A 418 9.75 -18.11 9.56
N VAL A 419 10.18 -16.95 9.06
CA VAL A 419 11.32 -16.81 8.13
C VAL A 419 12.63 -17.25 8.78
N TRP A 420 12.84 -16.87 10.04
CA TRP A 420 14.07 -17.21 10.78
C TRP A 420 13.98 -18.55 11.52
N ARG A 421 12.86 -19.27 11.44
CA ARG A 421 12.63 -20.59 12.06
C ARG A 421 12.97 -20.64 13.56
N ILE A 422 12.61 -19.58 14.31
CA ILE A 422 12.95 -19.43 15.72
C ILE A 422 12.23 -20.49 16.57
N TRP A 423 12.96 -21.22 17.42
CA TRP A 423 12.39 -22.22 18.32
C TRP A 423 11.65 -21.54 19.51
N PRO A 424 10.53 -22.09 20.04
CA PRO A 424 9.81 -23.29 19.60
C PRO A 424 8.74 -23.04 18.53
N LEU A 425 8.33 -21.78 18.32
CA LEU A 425 7.17 -21.44 17.50
C LEU A 425 7.39 -21.55 15.99
N GLY A 426 8.63 -21.47 15.50
CA GLY A 426 8.95 -21.33 14.08
C GLY A 426 8.44 -22.48 13.20
N GLN A 427 8.44 -23.72 13.69
CA GLN A 427 7.87 -24.86 12.94
C GLN A 427 6.33 -24.84 12.95
N LEU A 428 5.72 -24.57 14.10
CA LEU A 428 4.27 -24.50 14.27
C LEU A 428 3.67 -23.38 13.40
N VAL A 429 4.26 -22.18 13.45
CA VAL A 429 3.82 -21.03 12.65
C VAL A 429 4.01 -21.32 11.16
N HIS A 430 5.12 -21.93 10.75
CA HIS A 430 5.32 -22.27 9.34
C HIS A 430 4.30 -23.28 8.83
N GLN A 431 4.01 -24.33 9.59
CA GLN A 431 2.99 -25.33 9.21
C GLN A 431 1.60 -24.70 9.15
N PHE A 432 1.25 -23.87 10.13
CA PHE A 432 -0.01 -23.14 10.16
C PHE A 432 -0.14 -22.22 8.94
N MET A 433 0.83 -21.32 8.73
CA MET A 433 0.78 -20.33 7.63
C MET A 433 0.77 -20.99 6.25
N ASN A 434 1.55 -22.06 6.03
CA ASN A 434 1.57 -22.79 4.76
C ASN A 434 0.24 -23.47 4.43
N ALA A 435 -0.63 -23.73 5.41
CA ALA A 435 -1.96 -24.25 5.13
C ALA A 435 -2.86 -23.22 4.43
N PHE A 436 -2.51 -21.93 4.53
CA PHE A 436 -3.29 -20.80 4.03
C PHE A 436 -2.58 -20.01 2.92
N THR A 437 -1.44 -20.51 2.40
CA THR A 437 -0.73 -19.87 1.30
C THR A 437 -1.42 -20.10 -0.04
N ASP A 438 -1.33 -19.09 -0.91
CA ASP A 438 -1.79 -19.14 -2.29
C ASP A 438 -0.66 -19.45 -3.27
N HIS A 439 -1.00 -19.71 -4.55
CA HIS A 439 -0.05 -19.74 -5.67
C HIS A 439 0.76 -18.43 -5.84
N ARG A 440 0.28 -17.34 -5.25
CA ARG A 440 0.95 -16.02 -5.23
C ARG A 440 1.95 -15.88 -4.09
N ASP A 441 1.89 -16.75 -3.09
CA ASP A 441 2.78 -16.73 -1.94
C ASP A 441 4.01 -17.60 -2.20
N SER A 442 5.15 -17.16 -1.67
CA SER A 442 6.42 -17.87 -1.80
C SER A 442 6.79 -18.53 -0.48
N GLU A 443 7.74 -19.48 -0.51
CA GLU A 443 8.31 -20.03 0.73
C GLU A 443 8.90 -18.94 1.64
N ILE A 444 9.36 -17.83 1.03
CA ILE A 444 10.07 -16.75 1.70
C ILE A 444 9.10 -15.72 2.30
N LEU A 445 8.02 -15.34 1.60
CA LEU A 445 7.07 -14.31 2.05
C LEU A 445 5.62 -14.68 1.74
N VAL A 446 4.75 -14.57 2.74
CA VAL A 446 3.30 -14.79 2.61
C VAL A 446 2.57 -13.46 2.43
N ILE A 447 2.43 -13.02 1.17
CA ILE A 447 1.88 -11.70 0.81
C ILE A 447 0.36 -11.63 1.05
N SER A 448 -0.35 -12.75 0.90
CA SER A 448 -1.83 -12.79 0.95
C SER A 448 -2.42 -12.28 2.27
N HIS A 449 -1.77 -12.55 3.41
CA HIS A 449 -2.29 -12.16 4.72
C HIS A 449 -2.05 -10.67 5.02
N PHE A 450 -0.89 -10.14 4.62
CA PHE A 450 -0.59 -8.72 4.73
C PHE A 450 -1.46 -7.88 3.79
N SER A 451 -1.69 -8.35 2.57
CA SER A 451 -2.45 -7.58 1.57
C SER A 451 -3.93 -7.40 1.96
N LEU A 452 -4.58 -8.41 2.54
CA LEU A 452 -5.96 -8.27 3.04
C LEU A 452 -6.03 -7.29 4.22
N LEU A 453 -5.11 -7.42 5.19
CA LEU A 453 -5.07 -6.57 6.38
C LEU A 453 -4.79 -5.11 5.99
N LEU A 454 -3.73 -4.86 5.22
CA LEU A 454 -3.37 -3.53 4.73
C LEU A 454 -4.42 -2.97 3.77
N GLY A 455 -5.04 -3.81 2.94
CA GLY A 455 -6.12 -3.42 2.04
C GLY A 455 -7.32 -2.85 2.80
N CYS A 456 -7.62 -3.36 4.00
CA CYS A 456 -8.65 -2.80 4.88
C CYS A 456 -8.15 -1.60 5.70
N ALA A 457 -6.92 -1.66 6.23
CA ALA A 457 -6.39 -0.66 7.16
C ALA A 457 -5.97 0.65 6.47
N LEU A 458 -5.35 0.59 5.29
CA LEU A 458 -4.79 1.77 4.61
C LEU A 458 -5.86 2.84 4.30
N PRO A 459 -7.04 2.53 3.74
CA PRO A 459 -8.08 3.54 3.55
C PRO A 459 -8.51 4.25 4.84
N ILE A 460 -8.53 3.53 5.97
CA ILE A 460 -8.89 4.10 7.27
C ILE A 460 -7.77 5.02 7.77
N TRP A 461 -6.52 4.55 7.79
CA TRP A 461 -5.37 5.36 8.19
C TRP A 461 -5.18 6.60 7.32
N LEU A 462 -5.40 6.48 6.01
CA LEU A 462 -5.33 7.60 5.07
C LEU A 462 -6.47 8.60 5.28
N SER A 463 -7.60 8.17 5.85
CA SER A 463 -8.74 9.04 6.20
C SER A 463 -8.62 9.69 7.57
N SER A 464 -7.57 9.38 8.34
CA SER A 464 -7.32 10.04 9.62
C SER A 464 -7.12 11.56 9.40
N GLY A 465 -7.74 12.37 10.26
CA GLY A 465 -7.81 13.82 10.09
C GLY A 465 -9.05 14.27 9.33
N PHE A 466 -8.92 15.22 8.40
CA PHE A 466 -10.07 15.72 7.65
C PHE A 466 -10.58 14.69 6.64
N ASN A 467 -11.89 14.46 6.70
CA ASN A 467 -12.62 13.61 5.78
C ASN A 467 -14.05 14.13 5.57
N ASP A 468 -14.30 14.74 4.40
CA ASP A 468 -15.62 15.16 3.92
C ASP A 468 -16.43 14.03 3.27
N ARG A 469 -15.86 12.82 3.10
CA ARG A 469 -16.48 11.68 2.43
C ARG A 469 -16.60 10.48 3.38
N PRO A 470 -17.79 10.23 3.96
CA PRO A 470 -17.94 9.23 5.03
C PRO A 470 -17.71 7.77 4.58
N LEU A 471 -17.83 7.47 3.28
CA LEU A 471 -17.55 6.12 2.75
C LEU A 471 -16.07 5.85 2.46
N ALA A 472 -15.21 6.87 2.40
CA ALA A 472 -13.80 6.69 2.02
C ALA A 472 -13.04 5.71 2.95
N PRO A 473 -13.18 5.78 4.29
CA PRO A 473 -12.54 4.82 5.21
C PRO A 473 -13.00 3.36 4.96
N PHE A 474 -14.22 3.17 4.46
CA PHE A 474 -14.78 1.84 4.19
C PHE A 474 -14.33 1.24 2.86
N ALA A 475 -13.54 1.94 2.04
CA ALA A 475 -13.17 1.51 0.69
C ALA A 475 -12.59 0.08 0.67
N GLY A 476 -11.68 -0.23 1.59
CA GLY A 476 -11.07 -1.56 1.69
C GLY A 476 -12.07 -2.65 2.09
N ILE A 477 -12.88 -2.39 3.11
CA ILE A 477 -13.86 -3.35 3.62
C ILE A 477 -14.97 -3.62 2.58
N LEU A 478 -15.43 -2.58 1.88
CA LEU A 478 -16.46 -2.69 0.85
C LEU A 478 -15.93 -3.43 -0.39
N SER A 479 -14.75 -3.05 -0.90
CA SER A 479 -14.18 -3.66 -2.10
C SER A 479 -13.75 -5.11 -1.88
N LEU A 480 -12.99 -5.39 -0.82
CA LEU A 480 -12.47 -6.74 -0.55
C LEU A 480 -13.52 -7.63 0.14
N GLY A 481 -14.20 -7.08 1.14
CA GLY A 481 -15.14 -7.84 1.94
C GLY A 481 -16.44 -8.19 1.21
N ILE A 482 -17.06 -7.18 0.58
CA ILE A 482 -18.37 -7.34 -0.09
C ILE A 482 -18.19 -7.60 -1.59
N GLY A 483 -17.50 -6.69 -2.29
CA GLY A 483 -17.35 -6.73 -3.74
C GLY A 483 -16.67 -8.00 -4.25
N ASP A 484 -15.45 -8.27 -3.79
CA ASP A 484 -14.65 -9.44 -4.20
C ASP A 484 -15.29 -10.78 -3.77
N THR A 485 -16.01 -10.81 -2.65
CA THR A 485 -16.80 -11.96 -2.21
C THR A 485 -17.97 -12.24 -3.15
N MET A 486 -18.82 -11.24 -3.40
CA MET A 486 -20.00 -11.41 -4.24
C MET A 486 -19.62 -11.67 -5.69
N ALA A 487 -18.59 -11.02 -6.20
CA ALA A 487 -18.09 -11.26 -7.54
C ALA A 487 -17.62 -12.70 -7.74
N SER A 488 -16.90 -13.24 -6.76
CA SER A 488 -16.41 -14.62 -6.84
C SER A 488 -17.51 -15.66 -6.59
N MET A 489 -18.41 -15.45 -5.63
CA MET A 489 -19.49 -16.41 -5.31
C MET A 489 -20.51 -16.51 -6.45
N VAL A 490 -20.98 -15.37 -6.95
CA VAL A 490 -21.92 -15.34 -8.07
C VAL A 490 -21.22 -15.76 -9.35
N GLY A 491 -19.99 -15.31 -9.59
CA GLY A 491 -19.22 -15.72 -10.75
C GLY A 491 -18.95 -17.22 -10.80
N HIS A 492 -18.70 -17.87 -9.65
CA HIS A 492 -18.53 -19.32 -9.59
C HIS A 492 -19.84 -20.09 -9.81
N LYS A 493 -20.95 -19.63 -9.24
CA LYS A 493 -22.24 -20.36 -9.29
C LYS A 493 -23.07 -20.09 -10.55
N TYR A 494 -23.02 -18.86 -11.07
CA TYR A 494 -23.88 -18.37 -12.14
C TYR A 494 -23.11 -17.75 -13.32
N GLY A 495 -21.77 -17.72 -13.27
CA GLY A 495 -20.97 -17.10 -14.31
C GLY A 495 -20.98 -17.90 -15.62
N VAL A 496 -21.40 -17.26 -16.70
CA VAL A 496 -21.44 -17.84 -18.05
C VAL A 496 -20.52 -17.06 -18.97
N LEU A 497 -20.64 -15.74 -18.99
CA LEU A 497 -19.87 -14.86 -19.85
C LEU A 497 -18.54 -14.48 -19.20
N ARG A 498 -17.43 -14.83 -19.84
CA ARG A 498 -16.07 -14.52 -19.35
C ARG A 498 -15.51 -13.27 -20.01
N TRP A 499 -14.79 -12.46 -19.24
CA TRP A 499 -14.11 -11.25 -19.74
C TRP A 499 -12.99 -11.55 -20.73
N SER A 500 -12.34 -12.71 -20.59
CA SER A 500 -11.29 -13.18 -21.49
C SER A 500 -11.47 -14.66 -21.77
N LYS A 501 -11.07 -15.11 -22.97
CA LYS A 501 -11.12 -16.52 -23.38
C LYS A 501 -10.31 -17.43 -22.45
N THR A 502 -9.25 -16.91 -21.83
CA THR A 502 -8.36 -17.64 -20.91
C THR A 502 -8.60 -17.31 -19.44
N GLY A 503 -9.44 -16.31 -19.14
CA GLY A 503 -9.66 -15.80 -17.78
C GLY A 503 -10.73 -16.57 -17.00
N LYS A 504 -10.61 -16.56 -15.68
CA LYS A 504 -11.62 -17.15 -14.76
C LYS A 504 -12.70 -16.15 -14.32
N LYS A 505 -12.51 -14.85 -14.59
CA LYS A 505 -13.41 -13.76 -14.18
C LYS A 505 -14.60 -13.65 -15.15
N THR A 506 -15.80 -13.48 -14.60
CA THR A 506 -17.06 -13.47 -15.35
C THR A 506 -17.79 -12.14 -15.23
N ILE A 507 -18.54 -11.77 -16.26
CA ILE A 507 -19.31 -10.52 -16.33
C ILE A 507 -20.40 -10.53 -15.25
N GLU A 508 -21.07 -11.66 -15.04
CA GLU A 508 -22.11 -11.82 -14.01
C GLU A 508 -21.52 -11.66 -12.61
N GLY A 509 -20.31 -12.17 -12.38
CA GLY A 509 -19.56 -11.95 -11.16
C GLY A 509 -19.27 -10.46 -10.95
N THR A 510 -18.65 -9.80 -11.92
CA THR A 510 -18.34 -8.35 -11.82
C THR A 510 -19.59 -7.50 -11.58
N ALA A 511 -20.70 -7.80 -12.27
CA ALA A 511 -21.98 -7.12 -12.06
C ALA A 511 -22.54 -7.34 -10.64
N ALA A 512 -22.43 -8.56 -10.11
CA ALA A 512 -22.81 -8.85 -8.73
C ALA A 512 -21.92 -8.12 -7.71
N GLY A 513 -20.62 -8.04 -7.96
CA GLY A 513 -19.67 -7.24 -7.16
C GLY A 513 -20.08 -5.77 -7.11
N ILE A 514 -20.25 -5.14 -8.27
CA ILE A 514 -20.66 -3.71 -8.38
C ILE A 514 -22.00 -3.47 -7.67
N THR A 515 -23.01 -4.27 -7.96
CA THR A 515 -24.35 -4.09 -7.38
C THR A 515 -24.35 -4.29 -5.87
N SER A 516 -23.63 -5.30 -5.36
CA SER A 516 -23.54 -5.54 -3.91
C SER A 516 -22.85 -4.40 -3.15
N VAL A 517 -21.79 -3.81 -3.72
CA VAL A 517 -21.12 -2.65 -3.13
C VAL A 517 -22.04 -1.42 -3.15
N LEU A 518 -22.76 -1.18 -4.25
CA LEU A 518 -23.75 -0.08 -4.31
C LEU A 518 -24.86 -0.23 -3.27
N VAL A 519 -25.40 -1.45 -3.11
CA VAL A 519 -26.40 -1.75 -2.08
C VAL A 519 -25.81 -1.53 -0.69
N ALA A 520 -24.60 -2.02 -0.42
CA ALA A 520 -23.93 -1.80 0.86
C ALA A 520 -23.72 -0.30 1.16
N CYS A 521 -23.27 0.49 0.19
CA CYS A 521 -23.16 1.94 0.31
C CYS A 521 -24.52 2.59 0.61
N SER A 522 -25.59 2.13 -0.05
CA SER A 522 -26.95 2.67 0.16
C SER A 522 -27.51 2.39 1.55
N VAL A 523 -27.10 1.30 2.19
CA VAL A 523 -27.46 0.97 3.58
C VAL A 523 -26.57 1.72 4.57
N LEU A 524 -25.27 1.84 4.26
CA LEU A 524 -24.29 2.45 5.14
C LEU A 524 -24.45 3.98 5.22
N LEU A 525 -24.81 4.65 4.13
CA LEU A 525 -24.98 6.11 4.10
C LEU A 525 -26.04 6.62 5.10
N PRO A 526 -27.27 6.07 5.15
CA PRO A 526 -28.24 6.43 6.19
C PRO A 526 -27.74 6.15 7.60
N LEU A 527 -27.05 5.02 7.81
CA LEU A 527 -26.50 4.66 9.13
C LEU A 527 -25.46 5.68 9.59
N LEU A 528 -24.57 6.12 8.70
CA LEU A 528 -23.60 7.18 8.98
C LEU A 528 -24.25 8.57 9.13
N ALA A 529 -25.35 8.82 8.42
CA ALA A 529 -26.11 10.05 8.61
C ALA A 529 -26.74 10.13 10.01
N THR A 530 -27.20 8.99 10.56
CA THR A 530 -27.71 8.96 11.95
C THR A 530 -26.63 9.22 13.00
N THR A 531 -25.35 9.03 12.65
CA THR A 531 -24.21 9.35 13.52
C THR A 531 -23.64 10.75 13.30
N GLY A 532 -24.29 11.60 12.48
CA GLY A 532 -23.93 13.01 12.31
C GLY A 532 -23.13 13.37 11.05
N TYR A 533 -22.92 12.44 10.12
CA TYR A 533 -22.24 12.76 8.84
C TYR A 533 -23.19 13.46 7.86
N ILE A 534 -22.75 14.57 7.27
CA ILE A 534 -23.52 15.37 6.32
C ILE A 534 -23.67 14.63 4.97
N PHE A 535 -24.87 14.70 4.39
CA PHE A 535 -25.30 14.05 3.14
C PHE A 535 -24.68 14.65 1.86
N SER A 536 -23.36 14.85 1.83
CA SER A 536 -22.66 15.35 0.64
C SER A 536 -22.01 14.20 -0.13
N GLN A 537 -22.82 13.29 -0.69
CA GLN A 537 -22.33 12.33 -1.68
C GLN A 537 -23.16 12.36 -2.95
N HIS A 538 -22.49 12.59 -4.07
CA HIS A 538 -23.10 12.52 -5.39
C HIS A 538 -23.19 11.05 -5.83
N TRP A 539 -24.40 10.51 -5.92
CA TRP A 539 -24.66 9.14 -6.37
C TRP A 539 -24.02 8.79 -7.71
N PHE A 540 -23.93 9.74 -8.64
CA PHE A 540 -23.24 9.53 -9.92
C PHE A 540 -21.73 9.35 -9.74
N SER A 541 -21.07 10.15 -8.88
CA SER A 541 -19.64 9.98 -8.59
C SER A 541 -19.39 8.63 -7.91
N LEU A 542 -20.26 8.24 -6.97
CA LEU A 542 -20.20 6.94 -6.32
C LEU A 542 -20.36 5.78 -7.32
N LEU A 543 -21.33 5.88 -8.24
CA LEU A 543 -21.54 4.89 -9.29
C LEU A 543 -20.26 4.73 -10.12
N VAL A 544 -19.67 5.83 -10.61
CA VAL A 544 -18.42 5.82 -11.38
C VAL A 544 -17.28 5.20 -10.58
N ALA A 545 -17.15 5.53 -9.29
CA ALA A 545 -16.11 4.99 -8.41
C ALA A 545 -16.22 3.47 -8.24
N VAL A 546 -17.43 2.98 -7.93
CA VAL A 546 -17.69 1.55 -7.74
C VAL A 546 -17.53 0.79 -9.05
N THR A 547 -18.04 1.31 -10.17
CA THR A 547 -17.88 0.66 -11.48
C THR A 547 -16.44 0.59 -11.92
N THR A 548 -15.65 1.66 -11.74
CA THR A 548 -14.23 1.68 -12.12
C THR A 548 -13.43 0.69 -11.28
N SER A 549 -13.68 0.64 -9.96
CA SER A 549 -13.06 -0.32 -9.05
C SER A 549 -13.44 -1.78 -9.38
N GLY A 550 -14.72 -2.05 -9.67
CA GLY A 550 -15.19 -3.38 -10.07
C GLY A 550 -14.66 -3.83 -11.43
N LEU A 551 -14.51 -2.92 -12.39
CA LEU A 551 -13.86 -3.23 -13.66
C LEU A 551 -12.36 -3.49 -13.48
N LEU A 552 -11.69 -2.76 -12.57
CA LEU A 552 -10.30 -3.03 -12.24
C LEU A 552 -10.14 -4.43 -11.65
N GLU A 553 -11.02 -4.85 -10.74
CA GLU A 553 -11.08 -6.22 -10.18
C GLU A 553 -11.24 -7.30 -11.26
N ALA A 554 -12.03 -7.01 -12.29
CA ALA A 554 -12.28 -7.92 -13.39
C ALA A 554 -11.08 -8.10 -14.32
N TYR A 555 -10.31 -7.04 -14.55
CA TYR A 555 -9.22 -7.03 -15.53
C TYR A 555 -7.82 -7.18 -14.92
N THR A 556 -7.60 -6.79 -13.67
CA THR A 556 -6.27 -6.86 -13.08
C THR A 556 -5.90 -8.30 -12.74
N ALA A 557 -4.68 -8.67 -13.12
CA ALA A 557 -4.05 -9.93 -12.71
C ALA A 557 -3.03 -9.71 -11.57
N GLN A 558 -2.92 -8.48 -11.07
CA GLN A 558 -2.01 -8.09 -9.99
C GLN A 558 -2.61 -8.43 -8.61
N LEU A 559 -1.92 -8.03 -7.54
CA LEU A 559 -2.41 -8.07 -6.15
C LEU A 559 -3.64 -7.16 -5.96
N ASP A 560 -4.80 -7.66 -6.39
CA ASP A 560 -6.14 -7.11 -6.19
C ASP A 560 -6.38 -6.58 -4.76
N ASN A 561 -5.99 -7.34 -3.74
CA ASN A 561 -6.13 -6.96 -2.33
C ASN A 561 -5.36 -5.69 -1.93
N ALA A 562 -4.32 -5.31 -2.68
CA ALA A 562 -3.54 -4.10 -2.41
C ALA A 562 -3.99 -2.93 -3.29
N PHE A 563 -4.20 -3.18 -4.59
CA PHE A 563 -4.50 -2.10 -5.56
C PHE A 563 -5.94 -1.61 -5.51
N ILE A 564 -6.92 -2.51 -5.43
CA ILE A 564 -8.34 -2.16 -5.55
C ILE A 564 -8.79 -1.22 -4.42
N PRO A 565 -8.43 -1.47 -3.14
CA PRO A 565 -8.79 -0.56 -2.05
C PRO A 565 -8.25 0.85 -2.23
N LEU A 566 -6.99 0.98 -2.70
CA LEU A 566 -6.33 2.28 -2.88
C LEU A 566 -6.94 3.05 -4.05
N VAL A 567 -7.21 2.38 -5.17
CA VAL A 567 -7.89 2.99 -6.32
C VAL A 567 -9.32 3.40 -5.95
N PHE A 568 -10.05 2.53 -5.24
CA PHE A 568 -11.41 2.85 -4.81
C PHE A 568 -11.45 4.00 -3.82
N TYR A 569 -10.53 4.01 -2.83
CA TYR A 569 -10.35 5.12 -1.89
C TYR A 569 -10.07 6.45 -2.62
N SER A 570 -9.12 6.42 -3.55
CA SER A 570 -8.77 7.58 -4.38
C SER A 570 -9.98 8.13 -5.13
N LEU A 571 -10.80 7.27 -5.74
CA LEU A 571 -12.02 7.69 -6.44
C LEU A 571 -13.11 8.23 -5.51
N LEU A 572 -13.23 7.70 -4.29
CA LEU A 572 -14.17 8.21 -3.28
C LEU A 572 -13.77 9.59 -2.74
N CYS A 573 -12.47 9.94 -2.77
CA CYS A 573 -11.98 11.25 -2.36
C CYS A 573 -12.37 12.37 -3.33
N LEU A 574 -12.77 12.07 -4.57
CA LEU A 574 -13.19 13.06 -5.58
C LEU A 574 -14.65 13.45 -5.37
#